data_AF-A0A1G7B8M0-F1
#
_entry.id   AF-A0A1G7B8M0-F1
#
_cell.length_a   1.000
_cell.length_b   1.000
_cell.length_c   1.000
_cell.angle_alpha   90.00
_cell.angle_beta   90.00
_cell.angle_gamma   90.00
#
_symmetry.space_group_name_H-M   'P 1'
#
loop_
_entity.id
_entity.type
_entity.pdbx_description
1 polymer ?
#
loop_
_entity_poly.entity_id
_entity_poly.type
_entity_poly.pdbx_seq_one_letter_code
_entity_poly.pdbx_strand_id
1 'polypeptide(L)'
;MPTIEDVIKVHEKVSALSNAPLAIIAGAIWTFIAITFIVFLFKERNKLSLKGLIYSFFSLVILFSVIGYLSFTIKDYQFSMNEKKWEENYLHPYLEALPEKKEYIQDFSQVINHNDENITKSKYRDNDAQPIVVEISKDPGSAEKKMLIQVIVQKEQIDQAYLTYKIIEEDISDEYTKDQYYETVLHIPSDYKIIAPTK
;
A
#
# COMPACT_ATOMS: atom_id res chain seq x y z
N MET A 1 13.85 13.81 5.68
CA MET A 1 13.17 12.86 4.78
C MET A 1 12.61 11.74 5.63
N PRO A 2 11.42 11.21 5.33
CA PRO A 2 10.83 10.08 6.06
C PRO A 2 11.73 8.85 5.97
N THR A 3 11.85 8.08 7.06
CA THR A 3 12.49 6.76 7.03
C THR A 3 11.50 5.71 6.56
N ILE A 4 11.98 4.51 6.19
CA ILE A 4 11.09 3.40 5.84
C ILE A 4 10.15 3.02 7.00
N GLU A 5 10.64 3.07 8.25
CA GLU A 5 9.84 2.83 9.46
C GLU A 5 8.71 3.85 9.60
N ASP A 6 8.95 5.13 9.29
CA ASP A 6 7.93 6.18 9.32
C ASP A 6 6.85 5.92 8.26
N VAL A 7 7.26 5.53 7.05
CA VAL A 7 6.36 5.21 5.94
C VAL A 7 5.44 4.05 6.31
N ILE A 8 6.00 2.95 6.84
CA ILE A 8 5.26 1.77 7.29
C ILE A 8 4.27 2.14 8.40
N LYS A 9 4.75 2.80 9.45
CA LYS A 9 3.94 3.13 10.62
C LYS A 9 2.75 4.04 10.30
N VAL A 10 2.91 4.97 9.34
CA VAL A 10 1.81 5.83 8.92
C VAL A 10 0.87 5.09 7.97
N HIS A 11 1.40 4.23 7.08
CA HIS A 11 0.59 3.37 6.22
C HIS A 11 -0.35 2.48 7.06
N GLU A 12 0.16 1.80 8.10
CA GLU A 12 -0.65 0.97 8.99
C GLU A 12 -1.83 1.73 9.62
N LYS A 13 -1.61 2.98 10.02
CA LYS A 13 -2.66 3.86 10.56
C LYS A 13 -3.70 4.21 9.50
N VAL A 14 -3.26 4.47 8.27
CA VAL A 14 -4.13 4.74 7.12
C VAL A 14 -4.94 3.51 6.74
N SER A 15 -4.33 2.33 6.67
CA SER A 15 -5.03 1.07 6.41
C SER A 15 -6.08 0.79 7.48
N ALA A 16 -5.79 1.09 8.76
CA ALA A 16 -6.74 0.94 9.85
C ALA A 16 -8.00 1.83 9.70
N LEU A 17 -7.89 3.00 9.05
CA LEU A 17 -9.05 3.88 8.81
C LEU A 17 -10.14 3.24 7.94
N SER A 18 -9.82 2.25 7.11
CA SER A 18 -10.83 1.48 6.36
C SER A 18 -11.87 0.83 7.28
N ASN A 19 -11.48 0.49 8.52
CA ASN A 19 -12.35 -0.09 9.55
C ASN A 19 -13.09 0.97 10.38
N ALA A 20 -12.75 2.25 10.25
CA ALA A 20 -13.34 3.32 11.06
C ALA A 20 -14.86 3.47 10.88
N PRO A 21 -15.44 3.41 9.66
CA PRO A 21 -16.89 3.47 9.48
C PRO A 21 -17.61 2.33 10.21
N LEU A 22 -17.06 1.11 10.16
CA LEU A 22 -17.62 -0.05 10.84
C LEU A 22 -17.59 0.13 12.36
N ALA A 23 -16.47 0.60 12.91
CA ALA A 23 -16.33 0.88 14.34
C ALA A 23 -17.33 1.95 14.82
N ILE A 24 -17.53 3.01 14.03
CA ILE A 24 -18.50 4.08 14.34
C ILE A 24 -19.93 3.52 14.35
N ILE A 25 -20.32 2.76 13.34
CA ILE A 25 -21.66 2.14 13.25
C ILE A 25 -21.87 1.17 14.43
N ALA A 26 -20.89 0.31 14.71
CA ALA A 26 -20.94 -0.59 15.86
C ALA A 26 -21.08 0.18 17.18
N GLY A 27 -20.33 1.27 17.34
CA GLY A 27 -20.43 2.15 18.51
C GLY A 27 -21.82 2.75 18.69
N ALA A 28 -22.44 3.23 17.61
CA ALA A 28 -23.81 3.76 17.63
C ALA A 28 -24.84 2.69 18.03
N ILE A 29 -24.74 1.48 17.47
CA ILE A 29 -25.63 0.35 17.79
C ILE A 29 -25.49 -0.04 19.27
N TRP A 30 -24.25 -0.24 19.76
CA TRP A 30 -24.03 -0.62 21.15
C TRP A 30 -24.47 0.45 22.14
N THR A 31 -24.30 1.72 21.80
CA THR A 31 -24.81 2.85 22.60
C THR A 31 -26.34 2.82 22.66
N PHE A 32 -27.01 2.58 21.53
CA PHE A 32 -28.47 2.47 21.48
C PHE A 32 -28.99 1.28 22.31
N ILE A 33 -28.32 0.13 22.22
CA ILE A 33 -28.63 -1.06 23.05
C ILE A 33 -28.47 -0.73 24.53
N ALA A 34 -27.38 -0.08 24.92
CA ALA A 34 -27.14 0.29 26.31
C ALA A 34 -28.21 1.25 26.85
N ILE A 35 -28.60 2.26 26.07
CA ILE A 35 -29.70 3.18 26.45
C ILE A 35 -31.01 2.40 26.63
N THR A 36 -31.36 1.55 25.68
CA THR A 36 -32.59 0.74 25.75
C THR A 36 -32.59 -0.19 26.97
N PHE A 37 -31.43 -0.81 27.24
CA PHE A 37 -31.23 -1.67 28.40
C PHE A 37 -31.35 -0.90 29.73
N ILE A 38 -30.77 0.29 29.82
CA ILE A 38 -30.90 1.18 30.98
C ILE A 38 -32.38 1.55 31.21
N VAL A 39 -33.10 1.96 30.16
CA VAL A 39 -34.53 2.30 30.24
C VAL A 39 -35.35 1.08 30.73
N PHE A 40 -35.05 -0.11 30.21
CA PHE A 40 -35.66 -1.35 30.66
C PHE A 40 -35.43 -1.60 32.15
N LEU A 41 -34.18 -1.46 32.63
CA LEU A 41 -33.85 -1.63 34.04
C LEU A 41 -34.60 -0.65 34.93
N PHE A 42 -34.72 0.62 34.53
CA PHE A 42 -35.50 1.60 35.28
C PHE A 42 -36.99 1.26 35.33
N LYS A 43 -37.56 0.74 34.24
CA LYS A 43 -38.97 0.37 34.14
C LYS A 43 -39.31 -0.88 34.95
N GLU A 44 -38.40 -1.86 35.00
CA GLU A 44 -38.64 -3.15 35.66
C GLU A 44 -37.97 -3.30 37.04
N ARG A 45 -37.35 -2.25 37.57
CA ARG A 45 -36.59 -2.28 38.83
C ARG A 45 -37.32 -2.92 40.02
N ASN A 46 -38.65 -2.75 40.10
CA ASN A 46 -39.46 -3.28 41.21
C ASN A 46 -39.83 -4.77 41.04
N LYS A 47 -39.59 -5.35 39.85
CA LYS A 47 -39.91 -6.74 39.51
C LYS A 47 -38.68 -7.65 39.51
N LEU A 48 -37.48 -7.07 39.60
CA LEU A 48 -36.22 -7.81 39.56
C LEU A 48 -35.89 -8.41 40.93
N SER A 49 -35.57 -9.70 40.94
CA SER A 49 -34.99 -10.36 42.12
C SER A 49 -33.55 -9.90 42.35
N LEU A 50 -33.00 -10.14 43.55
CA LEU A 50 -31.60 -9.82 43.89
C LEU A 50 -30.60 -10.44 42.90
N LYS A 51 -30.84 -11.69 42.46
CA LYS A 51 -30.03 -12.34 41.42
C LYS A 51 -30.16 -11.60 40.08
N GLY A 52 -31.36 -11.19 39.71
CA GLY A 52 -31.61 -10.42 38.49
C GLY A 52 -30.90 -9.07 38.49
N LEU A 53 -30.82 -8.38 39.64
CA LEU A 53 -30.05 -7.16 39.81
C LEU A 53 -28.55 -7.38 39.60
N ILE A 54 -27.98 -8.44 40.17
CA ILE A 54 -26.56 -8.79 39.99
C ILE A 54 -26.25 -9.07 38.52
N TYR A 55 -27.05 -9.91 37.84
CA TYR A 55 -26.87 -10.17 36.41
C TYR A 55 -26.98 -8.91 35.57
N SER A 56 -27.95 -8.05 35.87
CA SER A 56 -28.14 -6.78 35.16
C SER A 56 -26.94 -5.86 35.31
N PHE A 57 -26.35 -5.80 36.51
CA PHE A 57 -25.13 -5.02 36.77
C PHE A 57 -23.95 -5.55 35.94
N PHE A 58 -23.71 -6.86 35.93
CA PHE A 58 -22.66 -7.46 35.10
C PHE A 58 -22.86 -7.20 33.60
N SER A 59 -24.10 -7.34 33.09
CA SER A 59 -24.42 -7.01 31.71
C SER A 59 -24.13 -5.55 31.37
N LEU A 60 -24.42 -4.63 32.30
CA LEU A 60 -24.15 -3.20 32.15
C LEU A 60 -22.64 -2.91 32.09
N VAL A 61 -21.84 -3.58 32.94
CA VAL A 61 -20.37 -3.49 32.93
C VAL A 61 -19.80 -3.99 31.60
N ILE A 62 -20.33 -5.08 31.05
CA ILE A 62 -19.91 -5.61 29.74
C ILE A 62 -20.26 -4.61 28.64
N LEU A 63 -21.50 -4.09 28.63
CA LEU A 63 -21.95 -3.09 27.65
C LEU A 63 -21.05 -1.84 27.67
N PHE A 64 -20.76 -1.30 28.85
CA PHE A 64 -19.87 -0.13 28.96
C PHE A 64 -18.43 -0.45 28.60
N SER A 65 -17.94 -1.67 28.88
CA SER A 65 -16.61 -2.11 28.42
C SER A 65 -16.52 -2.12 26.89
N VAL A 66 -17.55 -2.64 26.21
CA VAL A 66 -17.61 -2.67 24.73
C VAL A 66 -17.67 -1.26 24.15
N ILE A 67 -18.54 -0.39 24.70
CA ILE A 67 -18.64 1.02 24.26
C ILE A 67 -17.32 1.76 24.52
N GLY A 68 -16.71 1.54 25.68
CA GLY A 68 -15.42 2.13 26.05
C GLY A 68 -14.33 1.73 25.07
N TYR A 69 -14.19 0.42 24.80
CA TYR A 69 -13.25 -0.10 23.81
C TYR A 69 -13.46 0.55 22.43
N LEU A 70 -14.69 0.54 21.91
CA LEU A 70 -15.01 1.16 20.62
C LEU A 70 -14.72 2.66 20.60
N SER A 71 -14.98 3.37 21.70
CA SER A 71 -14.70 4.81 21.80
C SER A 71 -13.19 5.10 21.76
N PHE A 72 -12.37 4.28 22.43
CA PHE A 72 -10.91 4.36 22.34
C PHE A 72 -10.42 4.06 20.92
N THR A 73 -10.89 2.98 20.30
CA THR A 73 -10.54 2.64 18.91
C THR A 73 -10.91 3.78 17.95
N ILE A 74 -12.10 4.38 18.08
CA ILE A 74 -12.54 5.48 17.23
C ILE A 74 -11.65 6.72 17.41
N LYS A 75 -11.27 7.03 18.66
CA LYS A 75 -10.40 8.17 18.98
C LYS A 75 -9.00 8.02 18.39
N ASP A 76 -8.49 6.80 18.30
CA ASP A 76 -7.15 6.51 17.79
C ASP A 76 -7.07 6.59 16.26
N TYR A 77 -8.20 6.58 15.54
CA TYR A 77 -8.20 6.81 14.09
C TYR A 77 -7.77 8.23 13.72
N GLN A 78 -6.78 8.33 12.84
CA GLN A 78 -6.28 9.60 12.32
C GLN A 78 -7.04 10.05 11.07
N PHE A 79 -8.29 10.53 11.23
CA PHE A 79 -9.14 10.96 10.11
C PHE A 79 -8.56 12.08 9.22
N SER A 80 -7.52 12.78 9.68
CA SER A 80 -6.82 13.79 8.91
C SER A 80 -5.88 13.22 7.83
N MET A 81 -5.48 11.95 7.97
CA MET A 81 -4.59 11.23 7.05
C MET A 81 -5.39 10.24 6.21
N ASN A 82 -5.09 10.15 4.92
CA ASN A 82 -5.67 9.18 3.98
C ASN A 82 -4.58 8.69 3.03
N GLU A 83 -4.91 7.72 2.17
CA GLU A 83 -3.95 7.08 1.26
C GLU A 83 -3.17 8.10 0.44
N LYS A 84 -3.87 8.99 -0.26
CA LYS A 84 -3.26 10.05 -1.06
C LYS A 84 -2.30 10.95 -0.25
N LYS A 85 -2.69 11.37 0.95
CA LYS A 85 -1.82 12.18 1.81
C LYS A 85 -0.63 11.40 2.34
N TRP A 86 -0.79 10.11 2.61
CA TRP A 86 0.32 9.26 3.00
C TRP A 86 1.31 9.10 1.84
N GLU A 87 0.82 8.86 0.61
CA GLU A 87 1.66 8.80 -0.59
C GLU A 87 2.44 10.09 -0.78
N GLU A 88 1.76 11.24 -0.77
CA GLU A 88 2.37 12.55 -1.02
C GLU A 88 3.37 12.98 0.07
N ASN A 89 3.09 12.71 1.35
CA ASN A 89 3.89 13.23 2.46
C ASN A 89 4.94 12.24 2.99
N TYR A 90 4.78 10.94 2.72
CA TYR A 90 5.65 9.89 3.26
C TYR A 90 6.27 9.04 2.15
N LEU A 91 5.46 8.38 1.32
CA LEU A 91 5.97 7.45 0.32
C LEU A 91 6.82 8.15 -0.75
N HIS A 92 6.30 9.19 -1.39
CA HIS A 92 7.00 9.87 -2.48
C HIS A 92 8.31 10.52 -2.02
N PRO A 93 8.36 11.26 -0.89
CA PRO A 93 9.63 11.82 -0.40
C PRO A 93 10.63 10.73 0.00
N TYR A 94 10.16 9.58 0.48
CA TYR A 94 11.02 8.43 0.77
C TYR A 94 11.59 7.83 -0.52
N LEU A 95 10.75 7.53 -1.52
CA LEU A 95 11.19 7.01 -2.82
C LEU A 95 12.14 7.98 -3.55
N GLU A 96 11.92 9.29 -3.42
CA GLU A 96 12.80 10.32 -4.00
C GLU A 96 14.19 10.33 -3.34
N ALA A 97 14.25 10.05 -2.03
CA ALA A 97 15.50 9.99 -1.28
C ALA A 97 16.30 8.70 -1.50
N LEU A 98 15.69 7.65 -2.06
CA LEU A 98 16.37 6.38 -2.27
C LEU A 98 17.48 6.50 -3.31
N PRO A 99 18.62 5.81 -3.10
CA PRO A 99 19.69 5.79 -4.06
C PRO A 99 19.24 5.08 -5.35
N GLU A 100 19.44 5.76 -6.48
CA GLU A 100 19.26 5.17 -7.79
C GLU A 100 20.40 4.20 -8.11
N LYS A 101 20.04 2.99 -8.51
CA LYS A 101 20.97 1.99 -9.02
C LYS A 101 21.02 2.11 -10.53
N LYS A 102 22.23 2.07 -11.08
CA LYS A 102 22.48 2.11 -12.52
C LYS A 102 23.03 0.76 -12.98
N GLU A 103 22.45 0.20 -14.02
CA GLU A 103 22.89 -1.04 -14.63
C GLU A 103 22.97 -0.92 -16.16
N TYR A 104 24.14 -1.18 -16.74
CA TYR A 104 24.32 -1.10 -18.19
C TYR A 104 23.67 -2.30 -18.88
N ILE A 105 22.97 -2.03 -19.98
CA ILE A 105 22.30 -3.03 -20.79
C ILE A 105 23.00 -3.10 -22.15
N GLN A 106 23.13 -4.31 -22.67
CA GLN A 106 23.78 -4.53 -23.97
C GLN A 106 22.76 -4.70 -25.09
N ASP A 107 21.65 -5.39 -24.82
CA ASP A 107 20.56 -5.55 -25.77
C ASP A 107 19.20 -5.49 -25.07
N PHE A 108 18.19 -4.97 -25.77
CA PHE A 108 16.83 -4.88 -25.28
C PHE A 108 15.81 -4.93 -26.42
N SER A 109 14.67 -5.58 -26.17
CA SER A 109 13.57 -5.66 -27.13
C SER A 109 12.21 -5.48 -26.46
N GLN A 110 11.30 -4.76 -27.12
CA GLN A 110 9.96 -4.57 -26.59
C GLN A 110 9.13 -5.85 -26.80
N VAL A 111 8.45 -6.30 -25.75
CA VAL A 111 7.62 -7.52 -25.80
C VAL A 111 6.15 -7.14 -25.79
N ILE A 112 5.45 -7.40 -26.91
CA ILE A 112 4.02 -7.06 -27.09
C ILE A 112 3.11 -8.13 -26.48
N ASN A 113 3.53 -9.40 -26.48
CA ASN A 113 2.80 -10.53 -25.90
C ASN A 113 3.64 -11.15 -24.78
N HIS A 114 3.28 -10.87 -23.54
CA HIS A 114 3.92 -11.41 -22.35
C HIS A 114 2.89 -12.12 -21.46
N ASN A 115 3.34 -13.15 -20.73
CA ASN A 115 2.61 -13.69 -19.60
C ASN A 115 3.09 -12.96 -18.33
N ASP A 116 2.17 -12.47 -17.51
CA ASP A 116 2.45 -11.60 -16.36
C ASP A 116 3.30 -12.27 -15.26
N GLU A 117 3.34 -13.59 -15.21
CA GLU A 117 3.95 -14.38 -14.12
C GLU A 117 5.48 -14.21 -14.01
N ASN A 118 6.17 -13.78 -15.07
CA ASN A 118 7.64 -13.67 -15.10
C ASN A 118 8.15 -12.22 -15.26
N ILE A 119 7.28 -11.22 -15.06
CA ILE A 119 7.62 -9.82 -15.26
C ILE A 119 8.03 -9.19 -13.94
N THR A 120 9.24 -8.63 -13.91
CA THR A 120 9.64 -7.73 -12.84
C THR A 120 8.84 -6.44 -12.97
N LYS A 121 7.83 -6.30 -12.10
CA LYS A 121 6.97 -5.12 -12.05
C LYS A 121 7.74 -3.93 -11.49
N SER A 122 7.40 -2.76 -12.00
CA SER A 122 7.91 -1.49 -11.48
C SER A 122 6.73 -0.64 -11.03
N LYS A 123 6.81 -0.10 -9.82
CA LYS A 123 5.87 0.92 -9.34
C LYS A 123 6.41 2.31 -9.69
N TYR A 124 5.52 3.20 -10.09
CA TYR A 124 5.85 4.58 -10.47
C TYR A 124 5.08 5.54 -9.59
N ARG A 125 5.74 6.65 -9.23
CA ARG A 125 5.11 7.75 -8.49
C ARG A 125 4.01 8.42 -9.30
N ASP A 126 4.21 8.53 -10.60
CA ASP A 126 3.22 9.10 -11.51
C ASP A 126 2.24 8.01 -11.94
N ASN A 127 0.97 8.13 -11.54
CA ASN A 127 -0.09 7.21 -11.94
C ASN A 127 -0.40 7.29 -13.44
N ASP A 128 0.03 8.35 -14.13
CA ASP A 128 -0.11 8.49 -15.58
C ASP A 128 1.08 7.85 -16.35
N ALA A 129 2.06 7.29 -15.63
CA ALA A 129 3.14 6.54 -16.25
C ALA A 129 2.58 5.36 -17.07
N GLN A 130 3.01 5.27 -18.33
CA GLN A 130 2.68 4.15 -19.23
C GLN A 130 3.92 3.29 -19.44
N PRO A 131 4.27 2.43 -18.45
CA PRO A 131 5.43 1.56 -18.60
C PRO A 131 5.18 0.53 -19.70
N ILE A 132 6.23 0.23 -20.45
CA ILE A 132 6.24 -0.85 -21.41
C ILE A 132 7.05 -2.02 -20.87
N VAL A 133 6.72 -3.23 -21.30
CA VAL A 133 7.49 -4.43 -20.96
C VAL A 133 8.61 -4.60 -21.97
N VAL A 134 9.84 -4.69 -21.45
CA VAL A 134 11.05 -4.85 -22.25
C VAL A 134 11.78 -6.09 -21.76
N GLU A 135 12.26 -6.89 -22.70
CA GLU A 135 13.20 -7.96 -22.46
C GLU A 135 14.61 -7.38 -22.51
N ILE A 136 15.36 -7.46 -21.42
CA ILE A 136 16.74 -6.97 -21.33
C ILE A 136 17.73 -8.14 -21.26
N SER A 137 18.86 -8.00 -21.94
CA SER A 137 20.00 -8.91 -21.84
C SER A 137 21.27 -8.20 -21.38
N LYS A 138 22.00 -8.83 -20.46
CA LYS A 138 23.28 -8.36 -19.93
C LYS A 138 24.49 -8.89 -20.70
N ASP A 139 24.30 -9.90 -21.55
CA ASP A 139 25.34 -10.58 -22.33
C ASP A 139 24.81 -10.88 -23.74
N PRO A 140 25.51 -10.52 -24.84
CA PRO A 140 24.98 -10.65 -26.18
C PRO A 140 25.22 -12.07 -26.68
N GLY A 141 24.15 -12.84 -26.84
CA GLY A 141 24.21 -14.17 -27.45
C GLY A 141 24.36 -15.33 -26.47
N SER A 142 24.37 -15.11 -25.16
CA SER A 142 24.11 -16.17 -24.20
C SER A 142 22.60 -16.32 -24.00
N ALA A 143 22.12 -17.58 -24.00
CA ALA A 143 20.72 -17.90 -23.66
C ALA A 143 20.43 -17.69 -22.15
N GLU A 144 21.41 -17.23 -21.37
CA GLU A 144 21.28 -17.08 -19.93
C GLU A 144 20.69 -15.71 -19.54
N LYS A 145 19.46 -15.81 -19.02
CA LYS A 145 18.75 -14.83 -18.17
C LYS A 145 18.44 -13.49 -18.83
N LYS A 146 17.71 -13.56 -19.94
CA LYS A 146 16.84 -12.46 -20.35
C LYS A 146 15.80 -12.17 -19.25
N MET A 147 15.66 -10.91 -18.87
CA MET A 147 14.71 -10.47 -17.83
C MET A 147 13.62 -9.63 -18.47
N LEU A 148 12.36 -9.95 -18.18
CA LEU A 148 11.23 -9.11 -18.55
C LEU A 148 10.99 -8.10 -17.44
N ILE A 149 11.01 -6.81 -17.79
CA ILE A 149 10.92 -5.72 -16.83
C ILE A 149 10.00 -4.62 -17.36
N GLN A 150 9.20 -4.05 -16.46
CA GLN A 150 8.39 -2.87 -16.77
C GLN A 150 9.25 -1.61 -16.63
N VAL A 151 9.36 -0.84 -17.70
CA VAL A 151 10.20 0.37 -17.76
C VAL A 151 9.47 1.53 -18.42
N ILE A 152 9.80 2.75 -18.01
CA ILE A 152 9.60 3.94 -18.85
C ILE A 152 10.82 4.09 -19.76
N VAL A 153 10.61 4.32 -21.05
CA VAL A 153 11.74 4.54 -21.98
C VAL A 153 12.04 6.02 -22.09
N GLN A 154 13.30 6.38 -21.85
CA GLN A 154 13.81 7.74 -21.99
C GLN A 154 14.92 7.79 -23.04
N LYS A 155 14.75 8.64 -24.04
CA LYS A 155 15.77 8.85 -25.09
C LYS A 155 16.72 9.96 -24.69
N GLU A 156 18.02 9.68 -24.74
CA GLU A 156 19.06 10.63 -24.34
C GLU A 156 20.24 10.61 -25.31
N GLN A 157 21.13 11.60 -25.19
CA GLN A 157 22.41 11.61 -25.91
C GLN A 157 23.43 10.78 -25.13
N ILE A 158 23.34 9.46 -25.29
CA ILE A 158 24.19 8.48 -24.63
C ILE A 158 24.68 7.45 -25.64
N ASP A 159 25.88 6.90 -25.43
CA ASP A 159 26.47 5.90 -26.33
C ASP A 159 25.97 4.49 -26.03
N GLN A 160 25.63 4.20 -24.77
CA GLN A 160 25.23 2.88 -24.31
C GLN A 160 23.96 2.96 -23.46
N ALA A 161 23.01 2.06 -23.74
CA ALA A 161 21.78 1.96 -22.97
C ALA A 161 22.03 1.48 -21.52
N TYR A 162 21.23 1.96 -20.60
CA TYR A 162 21.28 1.54 -19.20
C TYR A 162 19.91 1.65 -18.53
N LEU A 163 19.73 0.85 -17.49
CA LEU A 163 18.60 0.87 -16.60
C LEU A 163 18.93 1.70 -15.36
N THR A 164 17.98 2.51 -14.92
CA THR A 164 17.95 3.05 -13.57
C THR A 164 16.74 2.48 -12.84
N TYR A 165 16.92 2.19 -11.56
CA TYR A 165 15.84 1.70 -10.70
C TYR A 165 16.18 1.95 -9.23
N LYS A 166 15.15 1.94 -8.39
CA LYS A 166 15.25 2.02 -6.94
C LYS A 166 14.71 0.73 -6.31
N ILE A 167 15.19 0.42 -5.11
CA ILE A 167 14.69 -0.67 -4.28
C ILE A 167 14.40 -0.15 -2.88
N ILE A 168 13.37 -0.69 -2.22
CA ILE A 168 13.11 -0.44 -0.81
C ILE A 168 13.72 -1.55 0.04
N GLU A 169 14.04 -1.24 1.30
CA GLU A 169 14.74 -2.18 2.19
C GLU A 169 13.82 -3.19 2.87
N GLU A 170 12.54 -2.84 3.05
CA GLU A 170 11.52 -3.65 3.74
C GLU A 170 10.16 -3.50 3.05
N ASP A 171 9.28 -4.48 3.26
CA ASP A 171 7.92 -4.44 2.73
C ASP A 171 7.07 -3.40 3.48
N ILE A 172 6.44 -2.48 2.74
CA ILE A 172 5.57 -1.44 3.27
C ILE A 172 4.11 -1.93 3.32
N SER A 173 3.70 -2.66 2.28
CA SER A 173 2.39 -3.28 2.16
C SER A 173 2.43 -4.38 1.10
N ASP A 174 1.31 -5.08 0.90
CA ASP A 174 1.17 -6.05 -0.19
C ASP A 174 1.38 -5.43 -1.58
N GLU A 175 1.19 -4.11 -1.70
CA GLU A 175 1.40 -3.37 -2.95
C GLU A 175 2.82 -2.81 -3.10
N TYR A 176 3.52 -2.62 -1.98
CA TYR A 176 4.81 -1.95 -1.89
C TYR A 176 5.84 -2.87 -1.21
N THR A 177 6.43 -3.78 -1.97
CA THR A 177 7.36 -4.81 -1.48
C THR A 177 8.83 -4.53 -1.82
N LYS A 178 9.76 -5.20 -1.15
CA LYS A 178 11.21 -5.14 -1.43
C LYS A 178 11.63 -5.92 -2.67
N ASP A 179 10.77 -6.84 -3.14
CA ASP A 179 11.05 -7.74 -4.26
C ASP A 179 10.69 -7.13 -5.63
N GLN A 180 10.26 -5.85 -5.66
CA GLN A 180 9.94 -5.12 -6.88
C GLN A 180 10.84 -3.91 -7.08
N TYR A 181 10.83 -3.38 -8.30
CA TYR A 181 11.54 -2.15 -8.62
C TYR A 181 10.63 -0.92 -8.53
N TYR A 182 11.27 0.23 -8.34
CA TYR A 182 10.62 1.52 -8.23
C TYR A 182 11.25 2.49 -9.21
N GLU A 183 10.40 3.25 -9.90
CA GLU A 183 10.81 4.28 -10.86
C GLU A 183 11.81 3.76 -11.90
N THR A 184 11.52 2.60 -12.48
CA THR A 184 12.42 1.96 -13.43
C THR A 184 12.43 2.70 -14.78
N VAL A 185 13.58 3.23 -15.18
CA VAL A 185 13.75 3.93 -16.46
C VAL A 185 14.81 3.24 -17.30
N LEU A 186 14.45 2.94 -18.55
CA LEU A 186 15.38 2.47 -19.56
C LEU A 186 15.85 3.67 -20.40
N HIS A 187 17.10 4.07 -20.19
CA HIS A 187 17.74 5.12 -20.95
C HIS A 187 18.34 4.53 -22.23
N ILE A 188 17.95 5.06 -23.39
CA ILE A 188 18.40 4.57 -24.69
C ILE A 188 19.01 5.69 -25.54
N PRO A 189 19.97 5.37 -26.43
CA PRO A 189 20.50 6.33 -27.39
C PRO A 189 19.38 6.94 -28.24
N SER A 190 19.47 8.25 -28.53
CA SER A 190 18.42 8.99 -29.24
C SER A 190 18.12 8.45 -30.63
N ASP A 191 19.16 7.98 -31.32
CA ASP A 191 19.14 7.36 -32.64
C ASP A 191 18.65 5.90 -32.64
N TYR A 192 18.55 5.28 -31.46
CA TYR A 192 18.05 3.92 -31.34
C TYR A 192 16.57 3.83 -31.72
N LYS A 193 16.26 2.96 -32.69
CA LYS A 193 14.90 2.63 -33.09
C LYS A 193 14.44 1.43 -32.27
N ILE A 194 13.39 1.61 -31.48
CA ILE A 194 12.70 0.49 -30.83
C ILE A 194 12.07 -0.33 -31.97
N ILE A 195 12.65 -1.48 -32.28
CA ILE A 195 12.11 -2.39 -33.29
C ILE A 195 10.99 -3.16 -32.60
N ALA A 196 9.74 -2.88 -32.99
CA ALA A 196 8.62 -3.74 -32.61
C ALA A 196 8.85 -5.14 -33.23
N PRO A 197 8.65 -6.23 -32.49
CA PRO A 197 8.88 -7.57 -33.00
C PRO A 197 8.03 -7.79 -34.26
N THR A 198 8.69 -8.13 -35.36
CA THR A 198 8.04 -8.56 -36.60
C THR A 198 7.33 -9.88 -36.33
N LYS A 199 6.03 -9.95 -36.69
CA LYS A 199 5.19 -11.15 -36.55
C LYS A 199 5.78 -12.39 -37.18
#